data_AF-A0A202EDH1-F1
#
_entry.id   AF-A0A202EDH1-F1
#
_cell.length_a   1.000
_cell.length_b   1.000
_cell.length_c   1.000
_cell.angle_alpha   90.00
_cell.angle_beta   90.00
_cell.angle_gamma   90.00
#
_symmetry.space_group_name_H-M   'P 1'
#
loop_
_entity.id
_entity.type
_entity.pdbx_description
1 polymer ?
#
loop_
_entity_poly.entity_id
_entity_poly.type
_entity_poly.pdbx_seq_one_letter_code
_entity_poly.pdbx_strand_id
1 'polypeptide(L)'
;MKHSHNHTVEFEFDEFSRACDLVEAYFDETINDVALHAPVSRRQLVAVLARAQLSGRQIETAGLTRTGEVVYQSNQETLLWLDGEFWTDLRGRHHLEPDESRAAREVHRRILEALDGDVSYYNRERDPFVLIEQFGQYE
;
A
#
# COMPACT_ATOMS: atom_id res chain seq x y z
N MET A 1 -14.22 -37.10 10.09
CA MET A 1 -14.22 -35.63 10.17
C MET A 1 -12.82 -35.16 10.50
N LYS A 2 -12.23 -34.29 9.66
CA LYS A 2 -11.22 -33.24 9.97
C LYS A 2 -10.37 -32.94 8.73
N HIS A 3 -10.77 -31.93 7.97
CA HIS A 3 -9.88 -31.15 7.09
C HIS A 3 -10.42 -29.72 7.06
N SER A 4 -10.02 -28.89 8.03
CA SER A 4 -10.33 -27.45 8.06
C SER A 4 -9.13 -26.63 8.53
N HIS A 5 -7.91 -27.00 8.11
CA HIS A 5 -6.71 -26.19 8.36
C HIS A 5 -5.93 -25.81 7.09
N ASN A 6 -6.28 -26.35 5.91
CA ASN A 6 -5.63 -25.95 4.64
C ASN A 6 -6.31 -24.76 3.95
N HIS A 7 -7.64 -24.65 4.06
CA HIS A 7 -8.40 -23.73 3.22
C HIS A 7 -8.14 -22.24 3.53
N THR A 8 -7.87 -21.90 4.80
CA THR A 8 -7.60 -20.51 5.23
C THR A 8 -6.22 -20.04 4.78
N VAL A 9 -5.20 -20.89 4.87
CA VAL A 9 -3.82 -20.54 4.49
C VAL A 9 -3.70 -20.43 2.96
N GLU A 10 -4.39 -21.30 2.21
CA GLU A 10 -4.43 -21.22 0.74
C GLU A 10 -5.12 -19.93 0.27
N PHE A 11 -6.21 -19.51 0.93
CA PHE A 11 -6.91 -18.27 0.61
C PHE A 11 -6.07 -17.02 0.92
N GLU A 12 -5.42 -16.96 2.09
CA GLU A 12 -4.56 -15.84 2.47
C GLU A 12 -3.32 -15.72 1.55
N PHE A 13 -2.74 -16.85 1.14
CA PHE A 13 -1.61 -16.86 0.21
C PHE A 13 -2.02 -16.42 -1.20
N ASP A 14 -3.17 -16.88 -1.70
CA ASP A 14 -3.72 -16.47 -3.00
C ASP A 14 -4.07 -14.96 -3.01
N GLU A 15 -4.64 -14.45 -1.91
CA GLU A 15 -4.91 -13.02 -1.76
C GLU A 15 -3.63 -12.18 -1.75
N PHE A 16 -2.59 -12.63 -1.03
CA PHE A 16 -1.30 -11.96 -1.01
C PHE A 16 -0.58 -12.01 -2.36
N SER A 17 -0.61 -13.13 -3.06
CA SER A 17 -0.02 -13.25 -4.40
C SER A 17 -0.70 -12.29 -5.38
N ARG A 18 -2.03 -12.25 -5.40
CA ARG A 18 -2.79 -11.30 -6.23
C ARG A 18 -2.51 -9.85 -5.87
N ALA A 19 -2.34 -9.54 -4.57
CA ALA A 19 -1.95 -8.21 -4.14
C ALA A 19 -0.55 -7.83 -4.62
N CYS A 20 0.40 -8.78 -4.65
CA CYS A 20 1.72 -8.55 -5.24
C CYS A 20 1.60 -8.23 -6.74
N ASP A 21 0.87 -9.04 -7.50
CA ASP A 21 0.68 -8.82 -8.95
C ASP A 21 0.05 -7.46 -9.24
N LEU A 22 -0.96 -7.08 -8.44
CA LEU A 22 -1.62 -5.79 -8.55
C LEU A 22 -0.67 -4.61 -8.29
N VAL A 23 0.08 -4.68 -7.19
CA VAL A 23 1.05 -3.66 -6.81
C VAL A 23 2.16 -3.55 -7.84
N GLU A 24 2.65 -4.67 -8.36
CA GLU A 24 3.65 -4.66 -9.42
C GLU A 24 3.10 -3.99 -10.68
N ALA A 25 1.90 -4.36 -11.13
CA ALA A 25 1.31 -3.77 -12.31
C ALA A 25 1.03 -2.26 -12.16
N TYR A 26 0.59 -1.83 -10.98
CA TYR A 26 0.19 -0.45 -10.73
C TYR A 26 1.39 0.47 -10.47
N PHE A 27 2.37 0.03 -9.67
CA PHE A 27 3.48 0.88 -9.22
C PHE A 27 4.82 0.59 -9.93
N ASP A 28 4.86 -0.24 -10.98
CA ASP A 28 6.11 -0.83 -11.52
C ASP A 28 7.28 0.16 -11.64
N GLU A 29 7.11 1.24 -12.40
CA GLU A 29 8.15 2.25 -12.61
C GLU A 29 8.58 2.92 -11.30
N THR A 30 7.61 3.28 -10.45
CA THR A 30 7.89 3.94 -9.16
C THR A 30 8.62 3.01 -8.18
N ILE A 31 8.27 1.72 -8.16
CA ILE A 31 8.96 0.70 -7.38
C ILE A 31 10.41 0.57 -7.83
N ASN A 32 10.64 0.51 -9.15
CA ASN A 32 11.98 0.40 -9.70
C ASN A 32 12.83 1.61 -9.30
N ASP A 33 12.29 2.83 -9.43
CA ASP A 33 13.01 4.05 -9.08
C ASP A 33 13.30 4.17 -7.57
N VAL A 34 12.37 3.77 -6.71
CA VAL A 34 12.60 3.81 -5.25
C VAL A 34 13.61 2.74 -4.83
N ALA A 35 13.51 1.52 -5.38
CA ALA A 35 14.43 0.43 -5.06
C ALA A 35 15.87 0.69 -5.52
N LEU A 36 16.09 1.58 -6.49
CA LEU A 36 17.45 2.03 -6.88
C LEU A 36 18.17 2.83 -5.78
N HIS A 37 17.42 3.47 -4.89
CA HIS A 37 17.97 4.40 -3.90
C HIS A 37 17.71 3.98 -2.44
N ALA A 38 16.89 2.96 -2.22
CA ALA A 38 16.61 2.41 -0.90
C ALA A 38 17.38 1.10 -0.67
N PRO A 39 17.77 0.78 0.58
CA PRO A 39 18.41 -0.49 0.93
C PRO A 39 17.38 -1.64 1.03
N VAL A 40 16.47 -1.73 0.05
CA VAL A 40 15.37 -2.70 0.01
C VAL A 40 15.27 -3.26 -1.41
N SER A 41 15.19 -4.58 -1.56
CA SER A 41 15.03 -5.17 -2.90
C SER A 41 13.64 -4.88 -3.48
N ARG A 42 13.53 -4.82 -4.81
CA ARG A 42 12.24 -4.70 -5.52
C ARG A 42 11.19 -5.67 -4.97
N ARG A 43 11.55 -6.95 -4.83
CA ARG A 43 10.63 -7.99 -4.33
C ARG A 43 10.15 -7.73 -2.90
N GLN A 44 11.03 -7.26 -2.01
CA GLN A 44 10.62 -6.90 -0.65
C GLN A 44 9.68 -5.69 -0.68
N LEU A 45 9.99 -4.68 -1.49
CA LEU A 45 9.14 -3.49 -1.61
C LEU A 45 7.74 -3.83 -2.12
N VAL A 46 7.64 -4.70 -3.13
CA VAL A 46 6.35 -5.26 -3.60
C VAL A 46 5.60 -5.95 -2.47
N ALA A 47 6.27 -6.84 -1.72
CA ALA A 47 5.64 -7.56 -0.62
C ALA A 47 5.11 -6.61 0.48
N VAL A 48 5.83 -5.53 0.78
CA VAL A 48 5.42 -4.52 1.76
C VAL A 48 4.22 -3.74 1.27
N LEU A 49 4.24 -3.27 0.02
CA LEU A 49 3.12 -2.57 -0.61
C LEU A 49 1.88 -3.45 -0.70
N ALA A 50 2.02 -4.73 -1.02
CA ALA A 50 0.92 -5.69 -1.03
C ALA A 50 0.28 -5.84 0.37
N ARG A 51 1.09 -5.94 1.44
CA ARG A 51 0.59 -5.95 2.82
C ARG A 51 -0.14 -4.66 3.19
N ALA A 52 0.36 -3.52 2.70
CA ALA A 52 -0.29 -2.23 2.90
C ALA A 52 -1.66 -2.18 2.20
N GLN A 53 -1.77 -2.68 0.96
CA GLN A 53 -3.05 -2.77 0.25
C GLN A 53 -4.06 -3.64 0.99
N LEU A 54 -3.64 -4.84 1.41
CA LEU A 54 -4.51 -5.75 2.17
C LEU A 54 -4.97 -5.14 3.50
N SER A 55 -4.05 -4.50 4.22
CA SER A 55 -4.37 -3.84 5.50
C SER A 55 -5.29 -2.64 5.32
N GLY A 56 -5.07 -1.83 4.27
CA GLY A 56 -5.94 -0.69 3.95
C GLY A 56 -7.37 -1.13 3.64
N ARG A 57 -7.52 -2.23 2.89
CA ARG A 57 -8.83 -2.80 2.55
C ARG A 57 -9.62 -3.28 3.76
N GLN A 58 -8.94 -3.87 4.74
CA GLN A 58 -9.58 -4.35 5.98
C GLN A 58 -10.17 -3.21 6.82
N ILE A 59 -9.70 -1.98 6.65
CA ILE A 59 -10.15 -0.81 7.40
C ILE A 59 -11.42 -0.19 6.77
N GLU A 60 -11.82 -0.64 5.57
CA GLU A 60 -12.83 -0.05 4.69
C GLU A 60 -12.53 1.42 4.33
N THR A 61 -12.88 1.86 3.11
CA THR A 61 -12.59 3.24 2.65
C THR A 61 -13.20 4.29 3.59
N ALA A 62 -14.35 4.01 4.21
CA ALA A 62 -14.98 4.88 5.21
C ALA A 62 -14.23 4.95 6.55
N GLY A 63 -13.42 3.93 6.89
CA GLY A 63 -12.51 3.97 8.04
C GLY A 63 -11.24 4.75 7.72
N LEU A 64 -10.71 4.59 6.49
CA LEU A 64 -9.52 5.32 6.04
C LEU A 64 -9.76 6.83 5.87
N THR A 65 -10.93 7.24 5.37
CA THR A 65 -11.31 8.66 5.26
C THR A 65 -11.57 9.34 6.60
N ARG A 66 -11.75 8.58 7.69
CA ARG A 66 -11.79 9.11 9.06
C ARG A 66 -10.40 9.31 9.66
N THR A 67 -9.39 8.69 9.06
CA THR A 67 -7.99 8.72 9.51
C THR A 67 -7.10 9.58 8.61
N GLY A 68 -7.69 10.35 7.69
CA GLY A 68 -6.94 11.18 6.75
C GLY A 68 -7.81 11.98 5.79
N GLU A 69 -7.15 12.73 4.92
CA GLU A 69 -7.76 13.54 3.87
C GLU A 69 -7.69 12.81 2.53
N VAL A 70 -8.82 12.68 1.84
CA VAL A 70 -8.86 12.16 0.46
C VAL A 70 -8.53 13.30 -0.50
N VAL A 71 -7.44 13.15 -1.23
CA VAL A 71 -7.01 14.14 -2.23
C VAL A 71 -7.53 13.82 -3.63
N TYR A 72 -7.68 12.53 -3.93
CA TYR A 72 -8.19 12.07 -5.21
C TYR A 72 -8.91 10.73 -5.03
N GLN A 73 -10.00 10.54 -5.76
CA GLN A 73 -10.74 9.29 -5.77
C GLN A 73 -11.32 9.03 -7.16
N SER A 74 -11.13 7.80 -7.62
CA SER A 74 -11.66 7.30 -8.88
C SER A 74 -12.13 5.84 -8.70
N ASN A 75 -12.67 5.26 -9.78
CA ASN A 75 -13.03 3.84 -9.78
C ASN A 75 -11.81 2.90 -9.76
N GLN A 76 -10.60 3.41 -9.93
CA GLN A 76 -9.36 2.63 -9.94
C GLN A 76 -8.58 2.75 -8.64
N GLU A 77 -8.72 3.88 -7.95
CA GLU A 77 -7.87 4.21 -6.80
C GLU A 77 -8.45 5.31 -5.91
N THR A 78 -8.03 5.29 -4.66
CA THR A 78 -8.24 6.38 -3.69
C THR A 78 -6.88 6.80 -3.12
N LEU A 79 -6.59 8.10 -3.15
CA LEU A 79 -5.35 8.68 -2.65
C LEU A 79 -5.65 9.50 -1.41
N LEU A 80 -4.87 9.25 -0.37
CA LEU A 80 -5.09 9.80 0.95
C LEU A 80 -3.79 10.32 1.57
N TRP A 81 -3.89 11.45 2.25
CA TRP A 81 -2.95 11.84 3.29
C TRP A 81 -3.48 11.39 4.63
N LEU A 82 -2.87 10.37 5.22
CA LEU A 82 -3.24 9.81 6.51
C LEU A 82 -2.66 10.66 7.64
N ASP A 83 -3.52 10.98 8.63
CA ASP A 83 -3.17 11.67 9.89
C ASP A 83 -2.73 10.68 10.99
N GLY A 84 -2.95 9.38 10.78
CA GLY A 84 -2.90 8.36 11.83
C GLY A 84 -1.72 7.39 11.78
N GLU A 85 -1.75 6.41 12.69
CA GLU A 85 -0.67 5.45 12.92
C GLU A 85 -0.64 4.27 11.92
N PHE A 86 -1.34 4.36 10.78
CA PHE A 86 -1.49 3.23 9.85
C PHE A 86 -0.16 2.54 9.50
N TRP A 87 0.87 3.32 9.14
CA TRP A 87 2.18 2.76 8.81
C TRP A 87 2.94 2.21 10.02
N THR A 88 2.72 2.79 11.20
CA THR A 88 3.26 2.29 12.48
C THR A 88 2.63 0.95 12.84
N ASP A 89 1.31 0.85 12.71
CA ASP A 89 0.55 -0.39 12.95
C ASP A 89 0.93 -1.47 11.94
N LEU A 90 1.03 -1.11 10.65
CA LEU A 90 1.48 -2.03 9.60
C LEU A 90 2.88 -2.56 9.91
N ARG A 91 3.79 -1.67 10.31
CA ARG A 91 5.15 -2.03 10.72
C ARG A 91 5.16 -2.98 11.91
N GLY A 92 4.37 -2.71 12.95
CA GLY A 92 4.27 -3.56 14.14
C GLY A 92 3.68 -4.93 13.82
N ARG A 93 2.60 -4.96 13.03
CA ARG A 93 1.89 -6.20 12.67
C ARG A 93 2.71 -7.11 11.77
N HIS A 94 3.42 -6.54 10.80
CA HIS A 94 4.18 -7.29 9.80
C HIS A 94 5.69 -7.34 10.07
N HIS A 95 6.16 -6.82 11.21
CA HIS A 95 7.56 -6.79 11.61
C HIS A 95 8.46 -6.16 10.53
N LEU A 96 8.02 -5.04 9.97
CA LEU A 96 8.75 -4.37 8.89
C LEU A 96 9.98 -3.64 9.43
N GLU A 97 11.07 -3.70 8.68
CA GLU A 97 12.23 -2.88 8.96
C GLU A 97 11.92 -1.39 8.69
N PRO A 98 12.59 -0.45 9.38
CA PRO A 98 12.37 0.98 9.15
C PRO A 98 12.51 1.39 7.69
N ASP A 99 13.46 0.80 6.97
CA ASP A 99 13.72 1.13 5.57
C ASP A 99 12.68 0.56 4.61
N GLU A 100 12.10 -0.61 4.93
CA GLU A 100 11.00 -1.20 4.17
C GLU A 100 9.75 -0.31 4.23
N SER A 101 9.38 0.14 5.44
CA SER A 101 8.26 1.05 5.63
C SER A 101 8.51 2.41 4.96
N ARG A 102 9.74 2.94 5.08
CA ARG A 102 10.13 4.21 4.45
C ARG A 102 10.06 4.15 2.93
N ALA A 103 10.59 3.08 2.33
CA ALA A 103 10.57 2.88 0.89
C ALA A 103 9.13 2.74 0.37
N ALA A 104 8.29 1.97 1.05
CA ALA A 104 6.88 1.84 0.67
C ALA A 104 6.15 3.19 0.72
N ARG A 105 6.30 3.95 1.82
CA ARG A 105 5.74 5.31 1.93
C ARG A 105 6.22 6.22 0.81
N GLU A 106 7.48 6.12 0.40
CA GLU A 106 8.04 6.92 -0.68
C GLU A 106 7.42 6.58 -2.05
N VAL A 107 7.12 5.31 -2.32
CA VAL A 107 6.37 4.92 -3.53
C VAL A 107 5.01 5.61 -3.56
N HIS A 108 4.25 5.55 -2.47
CA HIS A 108 2.96 6.23 -2.37
C HIS A 108 3.09 7.76 -2.51
N ARG A 109 4.13 8.35 -1.88
CA ARG A 109 4.37 9.80 -1.93
C ARG A 109 4.52 10.31 -3.35
N ARG A 110 5.33 9.65 -4.16
CA ARG A 110 5.63 10.09 -5.54
C ARG A 110 4.38 10.14 -6.42
N ILE A 111 3.45 9.20 -6.22
CA ILE A 111 2.16 9.20 -6.93
C ILE A 111 1.30 10.39 -6.49
N LEU A 112 1.20 10.66 -5.18
CA LEU A 112 0.45 11.81 -4.67
C LEU A 112 1.06 13.14 -5.14
N GLU A 113 2.38 13.28 -5.09
CA GLU A 113 3.09 14.49 -5.53
C GLU A 113 2.95 14.75 -7.04
N ALA A 114 2.88 13.69 -7.85
CA ALA A 114 2.66 13.80 -9.29
C ALA A 114 1.26 14.37 -9.65
N LEU A 115 0.27 14.16 -8.78
CA LEU A 115 -1.11 14.62 -8.99
C LEU A 115 -1.39 15.99 -8.37
N ASP A 116 -0.83 16.27 -7.18
CA ASP A 116 -1.14 17.49 -6.42
C ASP A 116 -0.27 18.70 -6.83
N GLY A 117 0.84 18.48 -7.55
CA GLY A 117 1.68 19.55 -8.09
C GLY A 117 2.33 20.41 -7.01
N ASP A 118 3.57 20.07 -6.66
CA ASP A 118 4.40 20.75 -5.66
C ASP A 118 3.67 20.92 -4.32
N VAL A 119 3.53 19.80 -3.60
CA VAL A 119 2.98 19.75 -2.25
C VAL A 119 3.80 20.69 -1.37
N SER A 120 3.27 21.90 -1.19
CA SER A 120 3.82 22.89 -0.29
C SER A 120 4.09 22.25 1.07
N TYR A 121 5.20 22.63 1.69
CA TYR A 121 5.83 22.17 2.94
C TYR A 121 4.95 21.62 4.10
N TYR A 122 3.62 21.77 4.07
CA TYR A 122 2.65 21.45 5.11
C TYR A 122 2.27 19.96 5.24
N ASN A 123 2.40 19.14 4.19
CA ASN A 123 1.99 17.71 4.25
C ASN A 123 3.12 16.70 4.51
N ARG A 124 4.35 17.15 4.80
CA ARG A 124 5.46 16.24 5.16
C ARG A 124 5.23 15.45 6.44
N GLU A 125 4.38 15.96 7.32
CA GLU A 125 4.04 15.31 8.60
C GLU A 125 3.01 14.19 8.40
N ARG A 126 2.26 14.22 7.30
CA ARG A 126 1.22 13.22 6.98
C ARG A 126 1.78 12.07 6.17
N ASP A 127 1.08 10.95 6.27
CA ASP A 127 1.47 9.71 5.64
C ASP A 127 0.77 9.49 4.31
N PRO A 128 1.50 9.34 3.20
CA PRO A 128 0.88 9.07 1.91
C PRO A 128 0.33 7.65 1.89
N PHE A 129 -0.84 7.49 1.31
CA PHE A 129 -1.40 6.18 1.01
C PHE A 129 -2.22 6.22 -0.28
N VAL A 130 -1.96 5.23 -1.13
CA VAL A 130 -2.70 5.00 -2.37
C VAL A 130 -3.36 3.64 -2.19
N LEU A 131 -4.68 3.61 -2.18
CA LEU A 131 -5.47 2.39 -2.16
C LEU A 131 -5.92 2.07 -3.58
N ILE A 132 -5.51 0.92 -4.12
CA ILE A 132 -5.95 0.48 -5.44
C ILE A 132 -7.31 -0.21 -5.27
N GLU A 133 -8.34 0.30 -5.96
CA GLU A 133 -9.72 -0.19 -5.85
C GLU A 133 -9.93 -1.45 -6.70
N GLN A 134 -9.31 -1.53 -7.88
CA GLN A 134 -9.49 -2.66 -8.81
C GLN A 134 -8.45 -3.76 -8.61
N PHE A 135 -8.86 -4.90 -8.06
CA PHE A 135 -8.26 -6.18 -8.46
C PHE A 135 -8.94 -6.51 -9.77
N GLY A 136 -8.22 -6.37 -10.89
CA GLY A 136 -8.77 -6.67 -12.20
C GLY A 136 -9.51 -8.01 -12.15
N GLN A 137 -10.79 -7.99 -12.52
CA GLN A 137 -11.41 -9.20 -13.05
C GLN A 137 -10.52 -9.62 -14.21
N TYR A 138 -9.83 -10.75 -14.06
CA TYR A 138 -9.38 -11.49 -15.23
C TYR A 138 -10.66 -11.87 -15.99
N GLU A 139 -10.93 -11.19 -17.11
CA GLU A 139 -11.81 -11.77 -18.15
C GLU A 139 -11.11 -12.96 -18.82
#